data_AF-A0AAN9UDP1-F1
#
_entry.id   AF-A0AAN9UDP1-F1
#
_cell.length_a   1.000
_cell.length_b   1.000
_cell.length_c   1.000
_cell.angle_alpha   90.00
_cell.angle_beta   90.00
_cell.angle_gamma   90.00
#
_symmetry.space_group_name_H-M   'P 1'
#
loop_
_entity.id
_entity.type
_entity.pdbx_description
1 polymer ?
#
loop_
_entity_poly.entity_id
_entity_poly.type
_entity_poly.pdbx_seq_one_letter_code
_entity_poly.pdbx_strand_id
1 'polypeptide(L)'
;MASNRTLDGPTISNITNKEKEITGEPCPVKGGPTAQAQKHSGEPITSETVSAVADGEKKVVGGDGPRAGGPAAYVQGLAIAAVVQRPRALLQFIADFITIPALQSQHTGKLDGSTISAIADAEKRITGKNDVVKGGPTAQAQKHAGEPINSLNLHDITEGEKAITHQATVVKGGPTATAQSELSKSRKQANGSDRA
;
A
#
# COMPACT_ATOMS: atom_id res chain seq x y z
N MET A 1 15.37 16.22 -16.08
CA MET A 1 16.14 16.02 -14.83
C MET A 1 15.30 15.16 -13.92
N ALA A 2 15.75 13.94 -13.60
CA ALA A 2 15.02 13.10 -12.64
C ALA A 2 15.15 13.77 -11.27
N SER A 3 14.05 14.28 -10.73
CA SER A 3 14.00 14.83 -9.38
C SER A 3 14.31 13.68 -8.43
N ASN A 4 15.57 13.56 -8.02
CA ASN A 4 15.97 12.65 -6.96
C ASN A 4 15.24 13.17 -5.71
N ARG A 5 14.11 12.56 -5.36
CA ARG A 5 13.33 13.01 -4.20
C ARG A 5 14.18 12.76 -2.96
N THR A 6 14.58 13.85 -2.32
CA THR A 6 15.32 13.86 -1.06
C THR A 6 14.35 14.10 0.10
N LEU A 7 14.78 13.82 1.33
CA LEU A 7 14.10 14.25 2.54
C LEU A 7 14.29 15.75 2.74
N ASP A 8 13.60 16.54 1.92
CA ASP A 8 13.59 17.99 1.97
C ASP A 8 12.56 18.54 2.98
N GLY A 9 12.64 19.84 3.26
CA GLY A 9 11.72 20.51 4.20
C GLY A 9 10.24 20.22 3.96
N PRO A 10 9.72 20.29 2.72
CA PRO A 10 8.36 19.90 2.39
C PRO A 10 8.04 18.43 2.72
N THR A 11 8.92 17.50 2.38
CA THR A 11 8.73 16.06 2.67
C THR A 11 8.70 15.80 4.17
N ILE A 12 9.64 16.39 4.92
CA ILE A 12 9.70 16.28 6.39
C ILE A 12 8.47 16.92 7.05
N SER A 13 7.96 18.03 6.50
CA SER A 13 6.74 18.66 6.97
C SER A 13 5.52 17.74 6.78
N ASN A 14 5.43 17.04 5.65
CA ASN A 14 4.38 16.05 5.41
C ASN A 14 4.48 14.82 6.32
N ILE A 15 5.70 14.31 6.56
CA ILE A 15 5.97 13.25 7.55
C ILE A 15 5.47 13.69 8.92
N THR A 16 5.73 14.94 9.29
CA THR A 16 5.28 15.52 10.56
C THR A 16 3.77 15.60 10.65
N ASN A 17 3.08 16.03 9.58
CA ASN A 17 1.62 16.02 9.56
C ASN A 17 1.06 14.60 9.72
N LYS A 18 1.67 13.60 9.06
CA LYS A 18 1.31 12.19 9.24
C LYS A 18 1.58 11.67 10.64
N GLU A 19 2.64 12.13 11.30
CA GLU A 19 2.94 11.77 12.68
C GLU A 19 1.87 12.33 13.63
N LYS A 20 1.45 13.58 13.42
CA LYS A 20 0.36 14.20 14.20
C LYS A 20 -0.95 13.42 14.06
N GLU A 21 -1.28 12.97 12.85
CA GLU A 21 -2.49 12.19 12.57
C GLU A 21 -2.54 10.85 13.36
N ILE A 22 -1.38 10.22 13.61
CA ILE A 22 -1.32 8.91 14.26
C ILE A 22 -1.03 8.97 15.77
N THR A 23 -0.39 10.03 16.24
CA THR A 23 0.01 10.22 17.65
C THR A 23 -0.96 11.12 18.42
N GLY A 24 -1.65 12.03 17.73
CA GLY A 24 -2.43 13.11 18.35
C GLY A 24 -1.58 14.23 18.95
N GLU A 25 -0.25 14.12 18.92
CA GLU A 25 0.66 15.10 19.52
C GLU A 25 0.95 16.24 18.54
N PRO A 26 0.84 17.52 18.95
CA PRO A 26 1.07 18.67 18.07
C PRO A 26 2.56 18.88 17.72
N CYS A 27 3.46 18.26 18.47
CA CYS A 27 4.91 18.35 18.33
C CYS A 27 5.52 17.00 17.91
N PRO A 28 6.63 17.00 17.15
CA PRO A 28 7.36 15.76 16.85
C PRO A 28 7.73 15.00 18.11
N VAL A 29 7.44 13.70 18.14
CA VAL A 29 7.73 12.85 19.29
C VAL A 29 9.22 12.48 19.29
N LYS A 30 9.84 12.49 20.47
CA LYS A 30 11.26 12.15 20.61
C LYS A 30 11.52 10.72 20.13
N GLY A 31 12.32 10.59 19.07
CA GLY A 31 12.64 9.30 18.46
C GLY A 31 11.56 8.76 17.51
N GLY A 32 10.51 9.54 17.26
CA GLY A 32 9.44 9.26 16.32
C GLY A 32 9.82 9.48 14.85
N PRO A 33 8.89 9.25 13.91
CA PRO A 33 9.16 9.23 12.47
C PRO A 33 9.74 10.55 11.94
N THR A 34 9.27 11.71 12.40
CA THR A 34 9.83 13.03 12.06
C THR A 34 11.23 13.20 12.60
N ALA A 35 11.48 12.78 13.84
CA ALA A 35 12.82 12.87 14.43
C ALA A 35 13.83 12.00 13.66
N GLN A 36 13.39 10.88 13.09
CA GLN A 36 14.24 10.04 12.23
C GLN A 36 14.41 10.66 10.85
N ALA A 37 13.34 11.19 10.24
CA ALA A 37 13.42 11.88 8.94
C ALA A 37 14.36 13.09 8.98
N GLN A 38 14.38 13.84 10.08
CA GLN A 38 15.27 15.00 10.26
C GLN A 38 16.75 14.63 10.32
N LYS A 39 17.12 13.43 10.79
CA LYS A 39 18.51 12.97 10.80
C LYS A 39 19.06 12.74 9.39
N HIS A 40 18.18 12.42 8.46
CA HIS A 40 18.48 12.18 7.05
C HIS A 40 18.08 13.38 6.17
N SER A 41 17.97 14.58 6.76
CA SER A 41 17.55 15.78 6.03
C SER A 41 18.52 16.10 4.89
N GLY A 42 17.97 16.22 3.67
CA GLY A 42 18.75 16.45 2.45
C GLY A 42 19.30 15.18 1.80
N GLU A 43 19.18 14.02 2.44
CA GLU A 43 19.56 12.73 1.85
C GLU A 43 18.49 12.23 0.86
N PRO A 44 18.88 11.42 -0.15
CA PRO A 44 17.92 10.79 -1.05
C PRO A 44 17.00 9.82 -0.30
N ILE A 45 15.75 9.70 -0.75
CA ILE A 45 14.83 8.69 -0.23
C ILE A 45 15.30 7.30 -0.69
N THR A 46 15.89 6.55 0.23
CA THR A 46 16.38 5.17 0.07
C THR A 46 15.68 4.19 1.03
N SER A 47 15.91 2.89 0.87
CA SER A 47 15.44 1.86 1.80
C SER A 47 15.87 2.11 3.25
N GLU A 48 17.05 2.69 3.46
CA GLU A 48 17.57 3.05 4.79
C GLU A 48 16.73 4.17 5.41
N THR A 49 16.52 5.27 4.68
CA THR A 49 15.69 6.39 5.17
C THR A 49 14.24 5.99 5.42
N VAL A 50 13.69 5.10 4.59
CA VAL A 50 12.34 4.53 4.76
C VAL A 50 12.27 3.69 6.04
N SER A 51 13.28 2.86 6.28
CA SER A 51 13.34 2.01 7.47
C SER A 51 13.51 2.83 8.75
N ALA A 52 14.34 3.88 8.71
CA ALA A 52 14.50 4.80 9.84
C ALA A 52 13.17 5.47 10.23
N VAL A 53 12.38 5.93 9.25
CA VAL A 53 11.05 6.51 9.50
C VAL A 53 10.08 5.46 10.03
N ALA A 54 10.09 4.23 9.49
CA ALA A 54 9.29 3.11 9.97
C ALA A 54 9.61 2.71 11.42
N ASP A 55 10.88 2.66 11.79
CA ASP A 55 11.31 2.37 13.16
C ASP A 55 10.91 3.48 14.12
N GLY A 56 10.96 4.74 13.66
CA GLY A 56 10.42 5.88 14.41
C GLY A 56 8.93 5.72 14.65
N GLU A 57 8.17 5.39 13.62
CA GLU A 57 6.72 5.16 13.73
C GLU A 57 6.38 4.00 14.68
N LYS A 58 7.11 2.88 14.58
CA LYS A 58 6.95 1.73 15.48
C LYS A 58 7.10 2.12 16.96
N LYS A 59 8.07 2.98 17.26
CA LYS A 59 8.34 3.45 18.64
C LYS A 59 7.21 4.30 19.22
N VAL A 60 6.50 5.05 18.39
CA VAL A 60 5.46 5.96 18.89
C VAL A 60 4.09 5.29 18.96
N VAL A 61 3.76 4.42 18.00
CA VAL A 61 2.44 3.78 17.95
C VAL A 61 2.41 2.44 18.70
N GLY A 62 3.57 1.89 19.08
CA GLY A 62 3.69 0.65 19.87
C GLY A 62 3.23 -0.63 19.15
N GLY A 63 2.86 -0.54 17.86
CA GLY A 63 2.36 -1.65 17.03
C GLY A 63 3.45 -2.29 16.14
N ASP A 64 3.11 -3.45 15.56
CA ASP A 64 4.07 -4.34 14.87
C ASP A 64 4.32 -3.97 13.39
N GLY A 65 4.62 -2.69 13.12
CA GLY A 65 5.04 -2.20 11.79
C GLY A 65 4.46 -0.83 11.39
N PRO A 66 4.80 -0.34 10.18
CA PRO A 66 4.24 0.87 9.58
C PRO A 66 2.70 0.85 9.58
N ARG A 67 2.06 1.92 10.06
CA ARG A 67 0.59 2.04 10.03
C ARG A 67 0.14 2.48 8.64
N ALA A 68 -0.96 1.89 8.16
CA ALA A 68 -1.58 2.32 6.91
C ALA A 68 -1.94 3.82 6.99
N GLY A 69 -1.45 4.62 6.04
CA GLY A 69 -1.63 6.08 6.02
C GLY A 69 -0.68 6.87 6.93
N GLY A 70 0.22 6.21 7.67
CA GLY A 70 1.21 6.82 8.54
C GLY A 70 2.44 7.38 7.81
N PRO A 71 3.36 8.01 8.56
CA PRO A 71 4.61 8.59 8.04
C PRO A 71 5.45 7.65 7.18
N ALA A 72 5.63 6.39 7.59
CA ALA A 72 6.41 5.41 6.85
C ALA A 72 5.74 5.00 5.54
N ALA A 73 4.41 4.85 5.54
CA ALA A 73 3.65 4.55 4.32
C ALA A 73 3.77 5.71 3.29
N TYR A 74 3.80 6.96 3.76
CA TYR A 74 4.02 8.13 2.91
C TYR A 74 5.42 8.10 2.26
N VAL A 75 6.48 7.87 3.04
CA VAL A 75 7.86 7.83 2.52
C VAL A 75 8.06 6.62 1.59
N GLN A 76 7.45 5.47 1.89
CA GLN A 76 7.43 4.32 0.99
C GLN A 76 6.79 4.66 -0.36
N GLY A 77 5.66 5.37 -0.37
CA GLY A 77 5.01 5.82 -1.59
C GLY A 77 5.90 6.76 -2.43
N LEU A 78 6.66 7.64 -1.78
CA LEU A 78 7.62 8.50 -2.46
C LEU A 78 8.79 7.72 -3.06
N ALA A 79 9.32 6.73 -2.33
CA ALA A 79 10.39 5.84 -2.79
C ALA A 79 9.96 5.05 -4.03
N ILE A 80 8.75 4.47 -4.01
CA ILE A 80 8.19 3.71 -5.14
C ILE A 80 8.01 4.62 -6.35
N ALA A 81 7.43 5.80 -6.17
CA ALA A 81 7.25 6.75 -7.27
C ALA A 81 8.59 7.23 -7.88
N ALA A 82 9.65 7.32 -7.08
CA ALA A 82 11.00 7.63 -7.58
C ALA A 82 11.62 6.48 -8.39
N VAL A 83 11.26 5.23 -8.07
CA VAL A 83 11.66 4.04 -8.83
C VAL A 83 10.87 3.95 -10.15
N VAL A 84 9.55 4.14 -10.13
CA VAL A 84 8.68 4.02 -11.32
C VAL A 84 9.01 5.03 -12.44
N GLN A 85 9.68 6.15 -12.13
CA GLN A 85 10.11 7.15 -13.12
C GLN A 85 11.46 6.86 -13.78
N ARG A 86 12.17 5.78 -13.43
CA ARG A 86 13.43 5.42 -14.09
C ARG A 86 13.17 4.63 -15.37
N PRO A 87 14.04 4.77 -16.40
CA PRO A 87 13.91 4.00 -17.63
C PRO A 87 13.89 2.51 -17.33
N ARG A 88 12.90 1.80 -17.88
CA ARG A 88 12.53 0.40 -17.62
C ARG A 88 13.71 -0.59 -17.72
N ALA A 89 14.70 -0.27 -18.55
CA ALA A 89 15.92 -1.07 -18.72
C ALA A 89 16.88 -1.00 -17.52
N LEU A 90 16.94 0.13 -16.81
CA LEU A 90 17.76 0.26 -15.60
C LEU A 90 17.08 -0.42 -14.40
N LEU A 91 15.75 -0.45 -14.36
CA LEU A 91 14.99 -1.07 -13.27
C LEU A 91 15.22 -2.58 -13.15
N GLN A 92 15.35 -3.27 -14.29
CA GLN A 92 15.56 -4.71 -14.31
C GLN A 92 16.91 -5.08 -13.69
N PHE A 93 17.96 -4.28 -13.96
CA PHE A 93 19.32 -4.55 -13.48
C PHE A 93 19.51 -4.35 -11.97
N ILE A 94 18.74 -3.44 -11.35
CA ILE A 94 18.81 -3.21 -9.88
C ILE A 94 17.95 -4.22 -9.10
N ALA A 95 16.89 -4.75 -9.71
CA ALA A 95 16.03 -5.76 -9.10
C ALA A 95 16.74 -7.12 -8.93
N ASP A 96 17.71 -7.43 -9.80
CA ASP A 96 18.48 -8.67 -9.73
C ASP A 96 19.57 -8.65 -8.64
N PHE A 97 20.03 -7.45 -8.20
CA PHE A 97 21.12 -7.32 -7.23
C PHE A 97 20.65 -6.94 -5.80
N ILE A 98 19.44 -6.41 -5.67
CA ILE A 98 18.82 -6.13 -4.37
C ILE A 98 17.57 -6.99 -4.27
N THR A 99 17.61 -8.04 -3.46
CA THR A 99 16.40 -8.76 -3.06
C THR A 99 15.55 -7.82 -2.21
N ILE A 100 14.74 -6.98 -2.86
CA ILE A 100 13.67 -6.22 -2.22
C ILE A 100 12.41 -7.09 -2.34
N PRO A 101 11.98 -7.81 -1.29
CA PRO A 101 10.76 -8.62 -1.35
C PRO A 101 9.47 -7.77 -1.40
N ALA A 102 9.57 -6.49 -1.75
CA ALA A 102 8.48 -5.52 -1.69
C ALA A 102 8.17 -4.80 -3.02
N LEU A 103 8.80 -5.15 -4.15
CA LEU A 103 8.51 -4.52 -5.45
C LEU A 103 7.87 -5.43 -6.51
N GLN A 104 7.64 -6.69 -6.16
CA GLN A 104 6.60 -7.44 -6.83
C GLN A 104 5.45 -7.50 -5.84
N SER A 105 4.39 -6.73 -6.08
CA SER A 105 3.07 -7.18 -5.64
C SER A 105 2.88 -8.52 -6.33
N GLN A 106 3.34 -9.60 -5.70
CA GLN A 106 3.16 -10.94 -6.22
C GLN A 106 1.66 -11.12 -6.25
N HIS A 107 1.08 -11.18 -7.44
CA HIS A 107 -0.33 -11.44 -7.58
C HIS A 107 -0.48 -12.93 -7.34
N THR A 108 -0.54 -13.29 -6.06
CA THR A 108 -0.57 -14.68 -5.59
C THR A 108 -1.85 -15.39 -6.04
N GLY A 109 -2.82 -14.63 -6.55
CA GLY A 109 -4.15 -15.12 -6.87
C GLY A 109 -4.91 -15.51 -5.61
N LYS A 110 -4.49 -15.02 -4.44
CA LYS A 110 -5.14 -15.22 -3.15
C LYS A 110 -5.64 -13.90 -2.60
N LEU A 111 -6.60 -13.96 -1.68
CA LEU A 111 -7.02 -12.82 -0.87
C LEU A 111 -6.00 -12.60 0.25
N ASP A 112 -4.78 -12.25 -0.14
CA ASP A 112 -3.71 -11.87 0.77
C ASP A 112 -3.89 -10.43 1.28
N GLY A 113 -3.06 -10.03 2.25
CA GLY A 113 -3.12 -8.70 2.84
C GLY A 113 -3.02 -7.58 1.79
N SER A 114 -2.18 -7.73 0.77
CA SER A 114 -2.07 -6.77 -0.33
C SER A 114 -3.35 -6.67 -1.16
N THR A 115 -3.97 -7.79 -1.50
CA THR A 115 -5.22 -7.82 -2.26
C THR A 115 -6.37 -7.24 -1.44
N ILE A 116 -6.47 -7.61 -0.17
CA ILE A 116 -7.51 -7.09 0.75
C ILE A 116 -7.34 -5.58 0.94
N SER A 117 -6.12 -5.07 1.08
CA SER A 117 -5.86 -3.63 1.15
C SER A 117 -6.27 -2.91 -0.14
N ALA A 118 -5.99 -3.49 -1.31
CA ALA A 118 -6.41 -2.89 -2.59
C ALA A 118 -7.94 -2.84 -2.74
N ILE A 119 -8.64 -3.87 -2.24
CA ILE A 119 -10.11 -3.92 -2.17
C ILE A 119 -10.63 -2.83 -1.21
N ALA A 120 -10.00 -2.68 -0.04
CA ALA A 120 -10.34 -1.64 0.94
C ALA A 120 -10.18 -0.21 0.39
N ASP A 121 -9.10 0.04 -0.35
CA ASP A 121 -8.90 1.34 -1.00
C ASP A 121 -9.96 1.62 -2.07
N ALA A 122 -10.40 0.60 -2.79
CA ALA A 122 -11.50 0.73 -3.75
C ALA A 122 -12.85 0.97 -3.05
N GLU A 123 -13.10 0.31 -1.93
CA GLU A 123 -14.31 0.52 -1.12
C GLU A 123 -14.36 1.94 -0.56
N LYS A 124 -13.24 2.42 -0.02
CA LYS A 124 -13.08 3.79 0.47
C LYS A 124 -13.34 4.83 -0.60
N ARG A 125 -12.87 4.58 -1.84
CA ARG A 125 -13.12 5.48 -2.98
C ARG A 125 -14.60 5.59 -3.34
N ILE A 126 -15.39 4.54 -3.13
CA ILE A 126 -16.82 4.54 -3.46
C ILE A 126 -17.65 5.09 -2.30
N THR A 127 -17.35 4.66 -1.07
CA THR A 127 -18.14 5.01 0.12
C THR A 127 -17.75 6.36 0.73
N GLY A 128 -16.55 6.85 0.42
CA GLY A 128 -15.95 8.03 1.06
C GLY A 128 -15.57 7.82 2.52
N LYS A 129 -15.72 6.60 3.06
CA LYS A 129 -15.44 6.27 4.47
C LYS A 129 -14.02 5.73 4.60
N ASN A 130 -13.32 6.20 5.64
CA ASN A 130 -11.99 5.68 5.97
C ASN A 130 -12.05 4.28 6.58
N ASP A 131 -13.19 3.92 7.18
CA ASP A 131 -13.39 2.63 7.84
C ASP A 131 -14.06 1.61 6.91
N VAL A 132 -13.73 0.34 7.13
CA VAL A 132 -14.37 -0.80 6.46
C VAL A 132 -15.86 -0.83 6.81
N VAL A 133 -16.72 -0.88 5.80
CA VAL A 133 -18.16 -0.95 6.02
C VAL A 133 -18.52 -2.37 6.45
N LYS A 134 -19.26 -2.48 7.56
CA LYS A 134 -19.74 -3.78 8.06
C LYS A 134 -20.64 -4.44 7.01
N GLY A 135 -20.25 -5.63 6.55
CA GLY A 135 -20.93 -6.34 5.46
C GLY A 135 -20.57 -5.85 4.05
N GLY A 136 -19.66 -4.88 3.94
CA GLY A 136 -19.13 -4.40 2.67
C GLY A 136 -18.13 -5.37 2.02
N PRO A 137 -17.67 -5.05 0.79
CA PRO A 137 -16.83 -5.94 0.00
C PRO A 137 -15.50 -6.27 0.67
N THR A 138 -14.89 -5.35 1.41
CA THR A 138 -13.66 -5.62 2.18
C THR A 138 -13.91 -6.57 3.34
N ALA A 139 -15.04 -6.41 4.05
CA ALA A 139 -15.41 -7.31 5.13
C ALA A 139 -15.64 -8.75 4.60
N GLN A 140 -16.20 -8.89 3.40
CA GLN A 140 -16.35 -10.19 2.74
C GLN A 140 -15.01 -10.75 2.27
N ALA A 141 -14.14 -9.92 1.68
CA ALA A 141 -12.78 -10.33 1.30
C ALA A 141 -11.96 -10.81 2.53
N GLN A 142 -12.13 -10.16 3.68
CA GLN A 142 -11.47 -10.55 4.93
C GLN A 142 -11.92 -11.90 5.47
N LYS A 143 -13.17 -12.32 5.25
CA LYS A 143 -13.64 -13.66 5.66
C LYS A 143 -12.92 -14.78 4.93
N HIS A 144 -12.46 -14.51 3.71
CA HIS A 144 -11.72 -15.44 2.85
C HIS A 144 -10.22 -15.11 2.83
N ALA A 145 -9.70 -14.42 3.84
CA ALA A 145 -8.30 -14.04 3.89
C ALA A 145 -7.38 -15.27 3.81
N GLY A 146 -6.42 -15.24 2.88
CA GLY A 146 -5.50 -16.33 2.60
C GLY A 146 -6.02 -17.40 1.64
N GLU A 147 -7.30 -17.37 1.28
CA GLU A 147 -7.87 -18.30 0.28
C GLU A 147 -7.54 -17.86 -1.15
N PRO A 148 -7.43 -18.80 -2.11
CA PRO A 148 -7.36 -18.48 -3.53
C PRO A 148 -8.60 -17.73 -4.01
N ILE A 149 -8.41 -16.70 -4.84
CA ILE A 149 -9.50 -15.96 -5.49
C ILE A 149 -10.21 -16.93 -6.45
N ASN A 150 -11.48 -17.18 -6.19
CA ASN A 150 -12.33 -18.10 -6.91
C ASN A 150 -13.71 -17.48 -7.16
N SER A 151 -14.62 -18.19 -7.83
CA SER A 151 -15.94 -17.62 -8.13
C SER A 151 -16.79 -17.38 -6.88
N LEU A 152 -16.56 -18.11 -5.80
CA LEU A 152 -17.35 -18.02 -4.56
C LEU A 152 -16.99 -16.74 -3.80
N ASN A 153 -15.71 -16.53 -3.51
CA ASN A 153 -15.30 -15.31 -2.81
C ASN A 153 -15.50 -14.04 -3.65
N LEU A 154 -15.36 -14.11 -4.98
CA LEU A 154 -15.75 -13.00 -5.86
C LEU A 154 -17.25 -12.70 -5.79
N HIS A 155 -18.09 -13.73 -5.66
CA HIS A 155 -19.53 -13.55 -5.48
C HIS A 155 -19.84 -12.83 -4.16
N ASP A 156 -19.25 -13.28 -3.05
CA ASP A 156 -19.48 -12.67 -1.73
C ASP A 156 -18.97 -11.22 -1.67
N ILE A 157 -17.81 -10.94 -2.28
CA ILE A 157 -17.30 -9.57 -2.44
C ILE A 157 -18.27 -8.72 -3.28
N THR A 158 -18.82 -9.29 -4.35
CA THR A 158 -19.80 -8.62 -5.21
C THR A 158 -21.09 -8.29 -4.45
N GLU A 159 -21.59 -9.22 -3.65
CA GLU A 159 -22.78 -8.99 -2.81
C GLU A 159 -22.53 -7.89 -1.77
N GLY A 160 -21.35 -7.90 -1.14
CA GLY A 160 -20.92 -6.82 -0.26
C GLY A 160 -20.87 -5.47 -0.96
N GLU A 161 -20.34 -5.42 -2.19
CA GLU A 161 -20.31 -4.19 -3.00
C GLU A 161 -21.72 -3.68 -3.35
N LYS A 162 -22.64 -4.56 -3.73
CA LYS A 162 -24.04 -4.19 -4.00
C LYS A 162 -24.74 -3.66 -2.75
N ALA A 163 -24.46 -4.26 -1.59
CA ALA A 163 -25.04 -3.84 -0.33
C ALA A 163 -24.65 -2.40 0.06
N ILE A 164 -23.41 -1.98 -0.24
CA ILE A 164 -22.93 -0.63 0.11
C ILE A 164 -23.23 0.43 -0.95
N THR A 165 -23.30 0.05 -2.22
CA THR A 165 -23.50 0.99 -3.33
C THR A 165 -24.97 1.18 -3.67
N HIS A 166 -25.83 0.25 -3.21
CA HIS A 166 -27.24 0.15 -3.60
C HIS A 166 -27.43 0.06 -5.13
N GLN A 167 -26.38 -0.31 -5.87
CA GLN A 167 -26.43 -0.50 -7.32
C GLN A 167 -26.60 -1.98 -7.66
N ALA A 168 -27.40 -2.27 -8.68
CA ALA A 168 -27.59 -3.64 -9.17
C ALA A 168 -26.31 -4.18 -9.86
N THR A 169 -25.44 -3.29 -10.32
CA THR A 169 -24.21 -3.56 -11.06
C THR A 169 -22.99 -3.22 -10.23
N VAL A 170 -21.92 -4.01 -10.37
CA VAL A 170 -20.61 -3.68 -9.83
C VAL A 170 -20.11 -2.34 -10.37
N VAL A 171 -19.47 -1.55 -9.52
CA VAL A 171 -18.93 -0.26 -9.90
C VAL A 171 -17.67 -0.50 -10.74
N LYS A 172 -17.56 0.21 -11.86
CA LYS A 172 -16.36 0.15 -12.69
C LYS A 172 -15.16 0.65 -11.89
N GLY A 173 -14.16 -0.22 -11.71
CA GLY A 173 -12.99 0.07 -10.88
C GLY A 173 -13.25 -0.04 -9.37
N GLY A 174 -14.38 -0.63 -8.99
CA GLY A 174 -14.73 -0.91 -7.60
C GLY A 174 -14.06 -2.16 -7.01
N PRO A 175 -14.39 -2.49 -5.76
CA PRO A 175 -13.84 -3.61 -5.00
C PRO A 175 -13.82 -4.94 -5.75
N THR A 176 -14.92 -5.32 -6.40
CA THR A 176 -15.01 -6.55 -7.20
C THR A 176 -14.10 -6.50 -8.42
N ALA A 177 -14.06 -5.37 -9.12
CA ALA A 177 -13.20 -5.19 -10.29
C ALA A 177 -11.71 -5.27 -9.90
N THR A 178 -11.35 -4.76 -8.72
CA THR A 178 -10.01 -4.90 -8.15
C THR A 178 -9.68 -6.37 -7.91
N ALA A 179 -10.54 -7.13 -7.22
CA ALA A 179 -10.32 -8.55 -6.96
C ALA A 179 -10.16 -9.39 -8.25
N GLN A 180 -10.99 -9.09 -9.26
CA GLN A 180 -10.88 -9.72 -10.59
C GLN A 180 -9.59 -9.35 -11.33
N SER A 181 -9.14 -8.10 -11.18
CA SER A 181 -7.88 -7.63 -11.75
C SER A 181 -6.70 -8.39 -11.16
N GLU A 182 -6.69 -8.58 -9.83
CA GLU A 182 -5.66 -9.34 -9.12
C GLU A 182 -5.60 -10.81 -9.58
N LEU A 183 -6.76 -11.47 -9.71
CA LEU A 183 -6.85 -12.82 -10.28
C LEU A 183 -6.34 -12.89 -11.72
N SER A 184 -6.62 -11.86 -12.52
CA SER A 184 -6.18 -11.79 -13.92
C SER A 184 -4.67 -11.59 -14.05
N LYS A 185 -4.08 -10.77 -13.17
CA LYS A 185 -2.63 -10.56 -13.12
C LYS A 185 -1.91 -11.81 -12.63
N SER A 186 -2.45 -12.51 -11.64
CA SER A 186 -1.92 -13.79 -11.15
C SER A 186 -1.80 -14.82 -12.28
N ARG A 187 -2.87 -14.98 -13.08
CA ARG A 187 -2.86 -15.89 -14.24
C ARG A 187 -1.84 -15.50 -15.32
N LYS A 188 -1.59 -14.21 -15.52
CA LYS A 188 -0.57 -13.72 -16.46
C LYS A 188 0.85 -13.97 -15.93
N GLN A 189 1.08 -13.84 -14.62
CA GLN A 189 2.36 -14.15 -13.98
C GLN A 189 2.66 -15.66 -14.03
N ALA A 190 1.66 -16.51 -13.79
CA ALA A 190 1.82 -17.97 -13.91
C ALA A 190 2.22 -18.40 -15.34
N ASN A 191 1.58 -17.85 -16.37
CA ASN A 191 1.88 -18.20 -17.77
C ASN A 191 3.16 -17.55 -18.34
N GLY A 192 3.69 -16.51 -17.68
CA GLY A 192 4.94 -15.86 -18.10
C GLY A 192 6.20 -16.56 -17.61
N SER A 193 6.08 -17.39 -16.57
CA SER A 193 7.17 -18.15 -15.96
C SER A 193 7.64 -19.37 -16.77
N ASP A 194 6.83 -19.86 -17.71
CA ASP A 194 7.10 -21.07 -18.51
C ASP A 194 7.74 -20.77 -19.89
N ARG A 195 8.10 -19.51 -20.17
CA ARG A 195 8.62 -19.08 -21.48
C ARG A 195 9.91 -18.25 -21.43
N ALA A 196 10.69 -18.36 -20.36
CA ALA A 196 12.03 -17.80 -20.26
C ALA A 196 13.09 -18.90 -20.28
#